data_AF-G7HZC7-F1
#
_entry.id   AF-G7HZC7-F1
#
_cell.length_a   1.000
_cell.length_b   1.000
_cell.length_c   1.000
_cell.angle_alpha   90.00
_cell.angle_beta   90.00
_cell.angle_gamma   90.00
#
_symmetry.space_group_name_H-M   'P 1'
#
loop_
_entity.id
_entity.type
_entity.pdbx_description
1 polymer ?
#
loop_
_entity_poly.entity_id
_entity_poly.type
_entity_poly.pdbx_seq_one_letter_code
_entity_poly.pdbx_strand_id
1 'polypeptide(L)' 'MPRKRRRVFKESDSPNYDRTADRPDFVSAFPDKDEAADATRSVELDEEQADSGTPDRASEEFWAEQRPPHHGA' A
#
# COMPACT_ATOMS: atom_id res chain seq x y z
N MET A 1 -5.98 -32.26 -9.02
CA MET A 1 -6.18 -31.39 -7.84
C MET A 1 -4.84 -31.22 -7.10
N PRO A 2 -4.20 -30.04 -7.13
CA PRO A 2 -2.97 -29.82 -6.37
C PRO A 2 -3.29 -29.90 -4.86
N ARG A 3 -2.66 -30.83 -4.14
CA ARG A 3 -2.92 -31.07 -2.72
C ARG A 3 -2.44 -29.85 -1.93
N LYS A 4 -3.37 -29.14 -1.27
CA LYS A 4 -3.06 -28.01 -0.38
C LYS A 4 -2.17 -28.52 0.75
N ARG A 5 -0.87 -28.18 0.72
CA ARG A 5 0.07 -28.51 1.80
C ARG A 5 -0.44 -27.79 3.05
N ARG A 6 -0.94 -28.54 4.04
CA ARG A 6 -1.26 -27.98 5.35
C ARG A 6 0.05 -27.49 5.94
N ARG A 7 0.17 -26.17 6.13
CA ARG A 7 1.22 -25.62 6.99
C ARG A 7 0.96 -26.19 8.38
N VAL A 8 1.77 -27.16 8.79
CA VAL A 8 1.74 -27.70 10.16
C VAL A 8 2.50 -26.69 11.01
N PHE A 9 1.86 -26.21 12.07
CA PHE A 9 2.54 -25.39 13.06
C PHE A 9 3.64 -26.23 13.72
N LYS A 10 4.88 -25.74 13.67
CA LYS A 10 6.01 -26.31 14.40
C LYS A 10 6.49 -25.25 15.38
N GLU A 11 6.41 -25.58 16.66
CA GLU A 11 6.95 -24.75 17.73
C GLU A 11 8.47 -24.69 17.63
N SER A 12 9.06 -23.54 17.94
CA SER A 12 10.50 -23.32 17.87
C SER A 12 11.20 -23.91 19.10
N ASP A 13 12.36 -24.51 18.90
CA ASP A 13 13.23 -24.99 20.00
C ASP A 13 13.96 -23.84 20.74
N SER A 14 13.66 -22.58 20.39
CA SER A 14 14.30 -21.42 21.01
C SER A 14 13.89 -21.26 22.47
N PRO A 15 14.83 -20.95 23.38
CA PRO A 15 14.51 -20.71 24.78
C PRO A 15 13.48 -19.59 24.94
N ASN A 16 12.63 -19.70 25.96
CA ASN A 16 11.86 -18.56 26.41
C ASN A 16 12.75 -17.70 27.32
N TYR A 17 13.06 -16.48 26.87
CA TYR A 17 13.94 -15.55 27.57
C TYR A 17 13.30 -14.16 27.62
N ASP A 18 13.86 -13.30 28.49
CA ASP A 18 13.40 -11.93 28.65
C ASP A 18 13.70 -11.12 27.38
N ARG A 19 12.63 -10.60 26.75
CA ARG A 19 12.68 -9.78 25.54
C ARG A 19 12.47 -8.30 25.84
N THR A 20 12.55 -7.89 27.10
CA THR A 20 12.54 -6.48 27.47
C THR A 20 13.72 -5.79 26.80
N ALA A 21 13.43 -4.65 26.19
CA ALA A 21 14.40 -3.79 25.54
C ALA A 21 13.97 -2.36 25.81
N ASP A 22 14.96 -1.46 25.87
CA ASP A 22 14.68 -0.03 25.92
C ASP A 22 13.86 0.40 24.70
N ARG A 23 12.92 1.32 24.91
CA ARG A 23 12.09 1.87 23.84
C ARG A 23 12.04 3.38 24.02
N PRO A 24 12.63 4.15 23.08
CA PRO A 24 12.44 5.59 23.12
C PRO A 24 10.97 5.93 22.90
N ASP A 25 10.53 7.05 23.44
CA ASP A 25 9.20 7.58 23.17
C ASP A 25 9.04 7.82 21.66
N PHE A 26 7.92 7.37 21.10
CA PHE A 26 7.63 7.60 19.69
C PHE A 26 7.35 9.08 19.45
N VAL A 27 8.25 9.74 18.73
CA VAL A 27 8.06 11.10 18.23
C VAL A 27 7.74 11.00 16.74
N SER A 28 6.52 11.38 16.36
CA SER A 28 6.13 11.45 14.96
C SER A 28 7.00 12.50 14.24
N ALA A 29 7.57 12.13 13.09
CA ALA A 29 8.21 13.09 12.19
C ALA A 29 7.22 14.08 11.56
N PHE A 30 5.92 13.79 11.68
CA PHE A 30 4.84 14.67 11.28
C PHE A 30 4.21 15.26 12.56
N PRO A 31 4.49 16.53 12.91
CA PRO A 31 3.74 17.21 13.96
C PRO A 31 2.25 17.17 13.61
N ASP A 32 1.40 17.23 14.63
CA ASP A 32 -0.05 17.03 14.51
C ASP A 32 -0.65 17.61 13.24
N LYS A 33 -1.53 16.82 12.62
CA LYS A 33 -2.07 16.97 11.25
C LYS A 33 -2.72 18.32 10.92
N ASP A 34 -2.85 19.20 11.90
CA ASP A 34 -3.47 20.51 11.76
C ASP A 34 -2.48 21.59 11.27
N GLU A 35 -1.16 21.33 11.28
CA GLU A 35 -0.13 22.31 10.87
C GLU A 35 0.94 21.76 9.90
N ALA A 36 0.66 20.69 9.15
CA ALA A 36 1.51 20.38 8.00
C ALA A 36 1.33 21.48 6.96
N ALA A 37 2.39 22.18 6.56
CA ALA A 37 2.32 23.27 5.58
C ALA A 37 1.64 22.89 4.25
N ASP A 38 1.69 21.60 3.90
CA ASP A 38 1.00 21.06 2.72
C ASP A 38 -0.52 20.83 2.93
N ALA A 39 -1.00 20.75 4.17
CA ALA A 39 -2.42 20.53 4.47
C ALA A 39 -3.31 21.73 4.10
N THR A 40 -2.75 22.94 4.05
CA THR A 40 -3.48 24.17 3.69
C THR A 40 -3.26 24.60 2.24
N ARG A 41 -2.49 23.83 1.46
CA ARG A 41 -2.17 24.17 0.08
C ARG A 41 -3.37 23.86 -0.82
N SER A 42 -4.00 24.90 -1.37
CA SER A 42 -5.02 24.74 -2.40
C SER A 42 -4.37 24.29 -3.71
N VAL A 43 -4.86 23.20 -4.29
CA VAL A 43 -4.51 22.73 -5.62
C VAL A 43 -5.69 23.06 -6.53
N GLU A 44 -5.50 24.03 -7.42
CA GLU A 44 -6.46 24.31 -8.48
C GLU A 44 -6.33 23.23 -9.55
N LEU A 45 -7.36 22.41 -9.70
CA LEU A 45 -7.47 21.45 -10.80
C LEU A 45 -8.13 22.16 -11.97
N ASP A 46 -7.45 22.19 -13.12
CA ASP A 46 -8.02 22.69 -14.36
C ASP A 46 -9.05 21.67 -14.89
N GLU A 47 -10.34 22.02 -14.79
CA GLU A 47 -11.45 21.19 -15.26
C GLU A 47 -11.44 21.01 -16.78
N GLU A 48 -10.84 21.94 -17.55
CA GLU A 48 -10.71 21.80 -19.01
C GLU A 48 -9.61 20.81 -19.41
N GLN A 49 -8.68 20.49 -18.49
CA GLN A 49 -7.62 19.52 -18.70
C GLN A 49 -8.02 18.09 -18.29
N ALA A 50 -9.09 17.93 -17.50
CA ALA A 50 -9.51 16.66 -16.92
C ALA A 50 -9.90 15.58 -17.96
N ASP A 51 -10.23 15.99 -19.19
CA ASP A 51 -10.88 15.10 -20.18
C ASP A 51 -10.07 14.84 -21.45
N SER A 52 -8.84 15.36 -21.56
CA SER A 52 -8.04 15.22 -22.80
C SER A 52 -7.04 14.06 -22.80
N GLY A 53 -6.85 13.36 -21.67
CA GLY A 53 -5.83 12.31 -21.55
C GLY A 53 -6.02 11.29 -20.44
N THR A 54 -7.12 11.34 -19.70
CA THR A 54 -7.43 10.31 -18.69
C THR A 54 -8.14 9.16 -19.41
N PRO A 55 -7.49 8.00 -19.63
CA PRO A 55 -8.16 6.88 -20.26
C PRO A 55 -9.34 6.45 -19.38
N ASP A 56 -10.48 6.15 -20.03
CA ASP A 56 -11.65 5.66 -19.33
C ASP A 56 -11.32 4.34 -18.62
N ARG A 57 -11.12 4.42 -17.30
CA ARG A 57 -10.78 3.27 -16.45
C ARG A 57 -11.93 2.27 -16.30
N ALA A 58 -13.14 2.63 -16.77
CA ALA A 58 -14.27 1.72 -16.87
C ALA A 58 -14.25 0.90 -18.17
N SER A 59 -13.45 1.28 -19.18
CA SER A 59 -13.34 0.53 -20.42
C SER A 59 -12.56 -0.77 -20.24
N GLU A 60 -13.02 -1.85 -20.88
CA GLU A 60 -12.33 -3.14 -20.90
C GLU A 60 -11.02 -3.08 -21.71
N GLU A 61 -10.97 -2.21 -22.72
CA GLU A 61 -9.82 -1.92 -23.56
C GLU A 61 -8.64 -1.39 -22.76
N PHE A 62 -8.88 -0.46 -21.82
CA PHE A 62 -7.85 0.04 -20.91
C PHE A 62 -7.19 -1.08 -20.09
N TRP A 63 -7.98 -2.01 -19.56
CA TRP A 63 -7.45 -3.10 -18.73
C TRP A 63 -6.77 -4.20 -19.55
N ALA A 64 -7.14 -4.36 -20.82
CA ALA A 64 -6.46 -5.26 -21.75
C ALA A 64 -5.03 -4.77 -22.06
N GLU A 65 -4.85 -3.45 -22.24
CA GLU A 65 -3.52 -2.84 -22.48
C GLU A 65 -2.63 -2.84 -21.23
N GLN A 66 -3.22 -2.66 -20.05
CA GLN A 66 -2.49 -2.63 -18.77
C GLN A 66 -2.24 -4.04 -18.18
N ARG A 67 -2.48 -5.09 -18.97
CA ARG A 67 -2.41 -6.46 -18.48
C ARG A 67 -0.95 -6.86 -18.19
N PRO A 68 -0.60 -7.29 -16.96
CA PRO A 68 0.77 -7.69 -16.65
C PRO A 68 1.22 -8.91 -17.46
N PRO A 69 2.53 -9.06 -17.76
CA PRO A 69 3.06 -10.15 -18.58
C PRO A 69 2.84 -11.55 -17.98
N HIS A 70 2.42 -11.65 -16.72
CA HIS A 70 2.11 -12.89 -16.02
C HIS A 70 0.60 -13.20 -15.93
N HIS A 71 -0.26 -12.40 -16.54
CA HIS A 71 -1.71 -12.61 -16.50
C HIS A 71 -2.12 -13.73 -17.47
N GLY A 72 -1.99 -14.99 -17.06
CA GLY A 72 -2.51 -16.15 -17.79
C GLY A 72 -1.52 -17.29 -18.04
N ALA A 73 -0.56 -17.50 -17.12
CA ALA A 73 0.20 -18.75 -17.08
C ALA A 73 -0.56 -19.84 -16.30
#